data_AF-A0A964F8V1-F1
#
_entry.id   AF-A0A964F8V1-F1
#
_cell.length_a   1.000
_cell.length_b   1.000
_cell.length_c   1.000
_cell.angle_alpha   90.00
_cell.angle_beta   90.00
_cell.angle_gamma   90.00
#
_symmetry.space_group_name_H-M   'P 1'
#
loop_
_entity.id
_entity.type
_entity.pdbx_description
1 polymer ?
#
loop_
_entity_poly.entity_id
_entity_poly.type
_entity_poly.pdbx_seq_one_letter_code
_entity_poly.pdbx_strand_id
1 'polypeptide(L)'
;MGAHLDTIRFSVLLFPAVALLLALPVFVIHRRWFGEVREYRAAVFYAFSFYFITACLLTVLPLPHDTAAFCERLAGYAHTQLMPFGSFAEILAYASRHNLGWSLQDLADNKALWQIVFNFALLAPFGFFLRALYGAGFVATVGIALAFSLFLETTQLTGVWGLADCPYRVFDVDDLITNTAGAAIGWMALRLFYWLPKP
;
A
#
# COMPACT_ATOMS: atom_id res chain seq x y z
N MET A 1 -16.33 -16.97 -13.05
CA MET A 1 -15.10 -16.34 -13.58
C MET A 1 -15.32 -14.92 -14.12
N GLY A 2 -16.48 -14.59 -14.73
CA GLY A 2 -16.80 -13.23 -15.19
C GLY A 2 -16.91 -12.17 -14.08
N ALA A 3 -17.62 -12.47 -12.98
CA ALA A 3 -17.82 -11.51 -11.89
C ALA A 3 -16.51 -10.99 -11.26
N HIS A 4 -15.50 -11.86 -11.06
CA HIS A 4 -14.20 -11.42 -10.52
C HIS A 4 -13.43 -10.51 -11.47
N LEU A 5 -13.48 -10.80 -12.78
CA LEU A 5 -12.83 -9.97 -13.80
C LEU A 5 -13.50 -8.60 -13.93
N ASP A 6 -14.82 -8.54 -13.79
CA ASP A 6 -15.57 -7.28 -13.82
C ASP A 6 -15.28 -6.43 -12.57
N THR A 7 -15.19 -7.03 -11.38
CA THR A 7 -14.78 -6.33 -10.15
C THR A 7 -13.34 -5.81 -10.25
N ILE A 8 -12.41 -6.60 -10.81
CA ILE A 8 -11.02 -6.16 -11.02
C ILE A 8 -10.96 -5.02 -12.03
N ARG A 9 -11.63 -5.14 -13.19
CA ARG A 9 -11.69 -4.08 -14.21
C ARG A 9 -12.29 -2.80 -13.66
N PHE A 10 -13.38 -2.92 -12.92
CA PHE A 10 -14.04 -1.79 -12.29
C PHE A 10 -13.10 -1.09 -11.29
N SER A 11 -12.41 -1.84 -10.43
CA SER A 11 -11.47 -1.28 -9.45
C SER A 11 -10.26 -0.60 -10.10
N VAL A 12 -9.69 -1.24 -11.15
CA VAL A 12 -8.54 -0.72 -11.90
C VAL A 12 -8.87 0.57 -12.67
N LEU A 13 -10.12 0.78 -13.06
CA LEU A 13 -10.54 2.02 -13.74
C LEU A 13 -11.06 3.08 -12.76
N LEU A 14 -11.84 2.66 -11.76
CA LEU A 14 -12.47 3.55 -10.79
C LEU A 14 -11.44 4.20 -9.87
N PHE A 15 -10.50 3.42 -9.32
CA PHE A 15 -9.56 3.97 -8.33
C PHE A 15 -8.66 5.07 -8.91
N PRO A 16 -8.07 4.91 -10.11
CA PRO A 16 -7.46 6.01 -10.83
C PRO A 16 -8.37 7.23 -11.04
N ALA A 17 -9.63 7.01 -11.46
CA ALA A 17 -10.54 8.12 -11.71
C ALA A 17 -10.86 8.90 -10.41
N VAL A 18 -11.14 8.20 -9.32
CA VAL A 18 -11.37 8.79 -7.99
C VAL A 18 -10.09 9.47 -7.49
N ALA A 19 -8.92 8.83 -7.65
CA ALA A 19 -7.64 9.41 -7.27
C ALA A 19 -7.35 10.72 -8.03
N LEU A 20 -7.66 10.77 -9.33
CA LEU A 20 -7.52 11.99 -10.11
C LEU A 20 -8.48 13.09 -9.61
N LEU A 21 -9.74 12.75 -9.35
CA LEU A 21 -10.73 13.69 -8.79
C LEU A 21 -10.29 14.23 -7.43
N LEU A 22 -9.68 13.41 -6.57
CA LEU A 22 -9.17 13.84 -5.26
C LEU A 22 -7.85 14.62 -5.38
N ALA A 23 -7.00 14.31 -6.36
CA ALA A 23 -5.75 15.02 -6.60
C ALA A 23 -5.95 16.42 -7.22
N LEU A 24 -7.05 16.65 -7.95
CA LEU A 24 -7.36 17.93 -8.59
C LEU A 24 -7.57 19.10 -7.60
N PRO A 25 -8.36 18.98 -6.50
CA PRO A 25 -8.44 20.01 -5.48
C PRO A 25 -7.10 20.33 -4.83
N VAL A 26 -6.30 19.29 -4.54
CA VAL A 26 -4.94 19.44 -4.02
C VAL A 26 -4.10 20.24 -5.00
N PHE A 27 -4.22 19.97 -6.30
CA PHE A 27 -3.57 20.72 -7.37
C PHE A 27 -3.95 22.21 -7.36
N VAL A 28 -5.25 22.49 -7.32
CA VAL A 28 -5.76 23.87 -7.36
C VAL A 28 -5.34 24.65 -6.12
N ILE A 29 -5.45 24.06 -4.93
CA ILE A 29 -5.07 24.70 -3.66
C ILE A 29 -3.56 24.95 -3.63
N HIS A 30 -2.75 23.94 -3.97
CA HIS A 30 -1.30 24.06 -3.98
C HIS A 30 -0.84 25.16 -4.95
N ARG A 31 -1.41 25.22 -6.16
CA ARG A 31 -1.10 26.31 -7.12
C ARG A 31 -1.52 27.69 -6.58
N ARG A 32 -2.65 27.80 -5.89
CA ARG A 32 -3.13 29.07 -5.33
C ARG A 32 -2.27 29.57 -4.16
N TRP A 33 -1.76 28.67 -3.32
CA TRP A 33 -1.00 29.05 -2.13
C TRP A 33 0.49 29.30 -2.44
N PHE A 34 1.06 28.55 -3.38
CA PHE A 34 2.51 28.58 -3.66
C PHE A 34 2.88 29.24 -5.01
N GLY A 35 1.91 29.71 -5.79
CA GLY A 35 2.14 30.47 -7.03
C GLY A 35 2.63 29.62 -8.20
N GLU A 36 3.54 30.17 -9.02
CA GLU A 36 4.18 29.44 -10.14
C GLU A 36 5.12 28.37 -9.61
N VAL A 37 4.59 27.16 -9.44
CA VAL A 37 5.38 25.97 -9.15
C VAL A 37 6.18 25.61 -10.40
N ARG A 38 7.47 25.29 -10.25
CA ARG A 38 8.24 24.65 -11.33
C ARG A 38 7.46 23.42 -11.84
N GLU A 39 7.12 23.43 -13.12
CA GLU A 39 6.15 22.49 -13.74
C GLU A 39 6.46 21.02 -13.40
N TYR A 40 7.75 20.64 -13.37
CA TYR A 40 8.16 19.28 -13.04
C TYR A 40 7.93 18.87 -11.56
N ARG A 41 8.11 19.78 -10.58
CA ARG A 41 7.90 19.46 -9.15
C ARG A 41 6.42 19.22 -8.88
N ALA A 42 5.58 20.06 -9.48
CA ALA A 42 4.14 19.89 -9.53
C ALA A 42 3.78 18.51 -10.13
N ALA A 43 4.20 18.23 -11.36
CA ALA A 43 3.89 16.96 -12.03
C ALA A 43 4.27 15.73 -11.20
N VAL A 44 5.46 15.73 -10.59
CA VAL A 44 5.95 14.65 -9.74
C VAL A 44 5.10 14.50 -8.47
N PHE A 45 4.75 15.60 -7.79
CA PHE A 45 3.90 15.57 -6.61
C PHE A 45 2.49 15.03 -6.91
N TYR A 46 1.92 15.41 -8.05
CA TYR A 46 0.58 14.93 -8.44
C TYR A 46 0.60 13.47 -8.90
N ALA A 47 1.63 13.05 -9.63
CA ALA A 47 1.82 11.63 -9.97
C ALA A 47 1.96 10.77 -8.71
N PHE A 48 2.71 11.26 -7.71
CA PHE A 48 2.82 10.60 -6.42
C PHE A 48 1.49 10.57 -5.66
N SER A 49 0.75 11.68 -5.62
CA SER A 49 -0.56 11.75 -4.95
C SER A 49 -1.55 10.79 -5.60
N PHE A 50 -1.60 10.74 -6.92
CA PHE A 50 -2.40 9.78 -7.68
C PHE A 50 -2.01 8.34 -7.36
N TYR A 51 -0.71 8.01 -7.38
CA TYR A 51 -0.20 6.70 -7.00
C TYR A 51 -0.63 6.32 -5.58
N PHE A 52 -0.41 7.22 -4.62
CA PHE A 52 -0.63 6.95 -3.20
C PHE A 52 -2.12 6.77 -2.90
N ILE A 53 -2.99 7.62 -3.44
CA ILE A 53 -4.44 7.48 -3.30
C ILE A 53 -4.92 6.17 -3.94
N THR A 54 -4.46 5.86 -5.15
CA THR A 54 -4.81 4.59 -5.83
C THR A 54 -4.38 3.39 -4.99
N ALA A 55 -3.16 3.40 -4.46
CA ALA A 55 -2.65 2.32 -3.63
C ALA A 55 -3.45 2.17 -2.33
N CYS A 56 -3.82 3.27 -1.67
CA CYS A 56 -4.69 3.24 -0.48
C CYS A 56 -6.09 2.72 -0.79
N LEU A 57 -6.66 3.09 -1.94
CA LEU A 57 -7.96 2.56 -2.37
C LEU A 57 -7.86 1.05 -2.64
N LEU A 58 -6.78 0.58 -3.28
CA LEU A 58 -6.55 -0.85 -3.51
C LEU A 58 -6.33 -1.65 -2.22
N THR A 59 -5.79 -1.04 -1.17
CA THR A 59 -5.58 -1.72 0.11
C THR A 59 -6.85 -1.79 0.95
N VAL A 60 -7.78 -0.86 0.80
CA VAL A 60 -9.02 -0.78 1.62
C VAL A 60 -10.25 -1.32 0.88
N LEU A 61 -10.29 -1.21 -0.45
CA LEU A 61 -11.41 -1.56 -1.32
C LEU A 61 -10.95 -2.60 -2.37
N PRO A 62 -11.85 -3.44 -2.94
CA PRO A 62 -13.31 -3.34 -2.95
C PRO A 62 -14.01 -4.02 -1.77
N LEU A 63 -15.07 -3.39 -1.27
CA LEU A 63 -15.97 -4.04 -0.33
C LEU A 63 -16.71 -5.19 -1.05
N PRO A 64 -16.83 -6.37 -0.45
CA PRO A 64 -17.66 -7.45 -0.97
C PRO A 64 -19.12 -6.98 -1.04
N HIS A 65 -19.80 -7.34 -2.14
CA HIS A 65 -21.21 -6.97 -2.35
C HIS A 65 -22.16 -7.55 -1.29
N ASP A 66 -21.80 -8.68 -0.70
CA ASP A 66 -22.51 -9.31 0.41
C ASP A 66 -21.53 -9.43 1.59
N THR A 67 -21.56 -8.44 2.48
CA THR A 67 -20.68 -8.38 3.65
C THR A 67 -20.99 -9.52 4.61
N ALA A 68 -22.26 -9.87 4.83
CA ALA A 68 -22.66 -10.92 5.74
C ALA A 68 -22.10 -12.29 5.31
N ALA A 69 -22.30 -12.68 4.04
CA ALA A 69 -21.79 -13.95 3.52
C ALA A 69 -20.25 -13.98 3.45
N PHE A 70 -19.59 -12.83 3.27
CA PHE A 70 -18.14 -12.73 3.35
C PHE A 70 -17.64 -12.92 4.80
N CYS A 71 -18.28 -12.24 5.75
CA CYS A 71 -17.94 -12.29 7.16
C CYS A 71 -18.12 -13.70 7.75
N GLU A 72 -19.17 -14.43 7.37
CA GLU A 72 -19.34 -15.82 7.79
C GLU A 72 -18.19 -16.73 7.32
N ARG A 73 -17.68 -16.53 6.09
CA ARG A 73 -16.53 -17.29 5.59
C ARG A 73 -15.24 -16.91 6.29
N LEU A 74 -15.09 -15.65 6.68
CA LEU A 74 -13.86 -15.15 7.30
C LEU A 74 -13.83 -15.37 8.82
N ALA A 75 -14.98 -15.58 9.47
CA ALA A 75 -15.10 -15.73 10.91
C ALA A 75 -14.23 -16.85 11.51
N GLY A 76 -13.86 -17.87 10.72
CA GLY A 76 -12.96 -18.95 11.14
C GLY A 76 -11.47 -18.73 10.84
N TYR A 77 -11.10 -17.65 10.13
CA TYR A 77 -9.74 -17.41 9.63
C TYR A 77 -9.17 -16.03 10.02
N ALA A 78 -10.02 -15.08 10.41
CA ALA A 78 -9.61 -13.73 10.79
C ALA A 78 -9.01 -13.67 12.20
N HIS A 79 -7.84 -14.28 12.40
CA HIS A 79 -7.05 -14.13 13.62
C HIS A 79 -5.92 -13.13 13.39
N THR A 80 -5.70 -12.22 14.34
CA THR A 80 -4.58 -11.25 14.27
C THR A 80 -3.25 -11.99 14.31
N GLN A 81 -2.39 -11.78 13.31
CA GLN A 81 -1.03 -12.29 13.30
C GLN A 81 -0.10 -11.27 13.95
N LEU A 82 0.34 -11.58 15.17
CA LEU A 82 1.22 -10.72 15.95
C LEU A 82 2.66 -11.24 16.01
N MET A 83 2.92 -12.45 15.46
CA MET A 83 4.25 -13.03 15.41
C MET A 83 5.06 -12.36 14.30
N PRO A 84 6.16 -11.64 14.63
CA PRO A 84 7.03 -11.09 13.60
C PRO A 84 7.65 -12.20 12.77
N PHE A 85 7.76 -11.95 11.48
CA PHE A 85 8.28 -12.82 10.42
C PHE A 85 7.48 -14.11 10.18
N GLY A 86 6.22 -14.16 10.63
CA GLY A 86 5.30 -15.26 10.36
C GLY A 86 5.04 -15.47 8.86
N SER A 87 4.78 -14.39 8.12
CA SER A 87 4.52 -14.43 6.68
C SER A 87 5.74 -14.88 5.88
N PHE A 88 6.95 -14.58 6.35
CA PHE A 88 8.20 -15.09 5.78
C PHE A 88 8.37 -16.60 6.03
N ALA A 89 8.04 -17.07 7.23
CA ALA A 89 8.07 -18.49 7.55
C ALA A 89 7.06 -19.28 6.70
N GLU A 90 5.88 -18.71 6.42
CA GLU A 90 4.89 -19.32 5.54
C GLU A 90 5.38 -19.45 4.09
N ILE A 91 6.12 -18.48 3.56
CA ILE A 91 6.75 -18.58 2.23
C ILE A 91 7.68 -19.78 2.16
N LEU A 92 8.54 -19.95 3.17
CA LEU A 92 9.48 -21.08 3.25
C LEU A 92 8.75 -22.41 3.41
N ALA A 93 7.71 -22.45 4.26
CA ALA A 93 6.89 -23.64 4.45
C ALA A 93 6.07 -24.00 3.19
N TYR A 94 5.61 -23.01 2.42
CA TYR A 94 4.92 -23.22 1.15
C TYR A 94 5.88 -23.80 0.11
N ALA A 95 7.09 -23.23 0.00
CA ALA A 95 8.14 -23.72 -0.89
C ALA A 95 8.56 -25.16 -0.56
N SER A 96 8.72 -25.48 0.73
CA SER A 96 9.04 -26.83 1.19
C SER A 96 7.92 -27.85 0.92
N ARG A 97 6.66 -27.49 1.19
CA ARG A 97 5.50 -28.39 0.99
C ARG A 97 5.25 -28.75 -0.47
N HIS A 98 5.56 -27.85 -1.39
CA HIS A 98 5.32 -28.03 -2.82
C HIS A 98 6.58 -28.41 -3.60
N ASN A 99 7.71 -28.70 -2.90
CA ASN A 99 9.01 -28.98 -3.51
C ASN A 99 9.39 -27.97 -4.61
N LEU A 100 9.10 -26.68 -4.36
CA LEU A 100 9.33 -25.62 -5.35
C LEU A 100 10.83 -25.46 -5.59
N GLY A 101 11.24 -25.46 -6.84
CA GLY A 101 12.64 -25.29 -7.24
C GLY A 101 13.08 -23.82 -7.28
N TRP A 102 12.27 -22.91 -6.74
CA TRP A 102 12.41 -21.46 -6.91
C TRP A 102 12.32 -21.01 -8.37
N SER A 103 11.54 -21.72 -9.20
CA SER A 103 11.28 -21.27 -10.56
C SER A 103 10.46 -19.98 -10.57
N LEU A 104 10.50 -19.22 -11.68
CA LEU A 104 9.70 -18.00 -11.81
C LEU A 104 8.20 -18.26 -11.66
N GLN A 105 7.72 -19.43 -12.11
CA GLN A 105 6.32 -19.84 -11.97
C GLN A 105 5.97 -20.06 -10.49
N ASP A 106 6.83 -20.77 -9.76
CA ASP A 106 6.64 -21.06 -8.33
C ASP A 106 6.58 -19.80 -7.47
N LEU A 107 7.43 -18.80 -7.81
CA LEU A 107 7.43 -17.49 -7.16
C LEU A 107 6.16 -16.71 -7.51
N ALA A 108 5.73 -16.76 -8.77
CA ALA A 108 4.53 -16.06 -9.23
C ALA A 108 3.25 -16.60 -8.58
N ASP A 109 3.19 -17.90 -8.26
CA ASP A 109 2.03 -18.53 -7.62
C ASP A 109 2.00 -18.34 -6.09
N ASN A 110 3.07 -17.80 -5.48
CA ASN A 110 3.16 -17.60 -4.04
C ASN A 110 2.47 -16.30 -3.59
N LYS A 111 1.28 -16.43 -3.02
CA LYS A 111 0.49 -15.28 -2.53
C LYS A 111 1.17 -14.49 -1.41
N ALA A 112 1.85 -15.17 -0.47
CA ALA A 112 2.53 -14.51 0.64
C ALA A 112 3.72 -13.67 0.16
N LEU A 113 4.43 -14.13 -0.88
CA LEU A 113 5.47 -13.34 -1.53
C LEU A 113 4.91 -12.04 -2.11
N TRP A 114 3.82 -12.11 -2.87
CA TRP A 114 3.20 -10.93 -3.46
C TRP A 114 2.67 -9.95 -2.42
N GLN A 115 2.16 -10.44 -1.28
CA GLN A 115 1.78 -9.58 -0.16
C GLN A 115 2.97 -8.75 0.34
N ILE A 116 4.10 -9.41 0.62
CA ILE A 116 5.33 -8.72 1.06
C ILE A 116 5.81 -7.71 0.02
N VAL A 117 5.82 -8.09 -1.26
CA VAL A 117 6.26 -7.21 -2.35
C VAL A 117 5.36 -5.99 -2.48
N PHE A 118 4.04 -6.16 -2.46
CA PHE A 118 3.10 -5.04 -2.62
C PHE A 118 3.07 -4.13 -1.39
N ASN A 119 3.20 -4.68 -0.18
CA ASN A 119 3.33 -3.89 1.04
C ASN A 119 4.64 -3.07 1.02
N PHE A 120 5.76 -3.70 0.71
CA PHE A 120 7.00 -2.96 0.51
C PHE A 120 6.85 -1.85 -0.55
N ALA A 121 6.24 -2.17 -1.68
CA ALA A 121 6.02 -1.23 -2.77
C ALA A 121 5.10 -0.07 -2.37
N LEU A 122 4.12 -0.29 -1.49
CA LEU A 122 3.11 0.69 -1.06
C LEU A 122 3.75 1.95 -0.47
N LEU A 123 4.72 1.80 0.44
CA LEU A 123 5.35 2.95 1.12
C LEU A 123 6.78 3.25 0.63
N ALA A 124 7.34 2.48 -0.29
CA ALA A 124 8.64 2.81 -0.87
C ALA A 124 8.66 4.18 -1.59
N PRO A 125 7.72 4.51 -2.50
CA PRO A 125 7.63 5.85 -3.07
C PRO A 125 7.34 6.90 -2.00
N PHE A 126 6.52 6.57 -1.01
CA PHE A 126 6.19 7.49 0.09
C PHE A 126 7.43 8.00 0.82
N GLY A 127 8.33 7.10 1.23
CA GLY A 127 9.59 7.49 1.88
C GLY A 127 10.53 8.30 0.99
N PHE A 128 10.59 7.97 -0.30
CA PHE A 128 11.35 8.73 -1.29
C PHE A 128 10.84 10.18 -1.39
N PHE A 129 9.52 10.35 -1.55
CA PHE A 129 8.91 11.67 -1.75
C PHE A 129 8.89 12.53 -0.50
N LEU A 130 8.72 11.95 0.69
CA LEU A 130 8.86 12.68 1.94
C LEU A 130 10.23 13.36 2.06
N ARG A 131 11.29 12.66 1.66
CA ARG A 131 12.62 13.25 1.62
C ARG A 131 12.80 14.25 0.48
N ALA A 132 12.38 13.87 -0.73
CA ALA A 132 12.63 14.65 -1.94
C ALA A 132 11.88 16.00 -1.97
N LEU A 133 10.64 16.02 -1.48
CA LEU A 133 9.77 17.20 -1.54
C LEU A 133 9.78 18.01 -0.25
N TYR A 134 9.87 17.33 0.91
CA TYR A 134 9.74 17.98 2.23
C TYR A 134 11.03 17.97 3.05
N GLY A 135 12.11 17.37 2.55
CA GLY A 135 13.38 17.30 3.28
C GLY A 135 13.29 16.47 4.57
N ALA A 136 12.29 15.59 4.70
CA ALA A 136 12.05 14.83 5.92
C ALA A 136 13.29 13.99 6.33
N GLY A 137 13.62 13.99 7.62
CA GLY A 137 14.66 13.14 8.18
C GLY A 137 14.29 11.66 8.16
N PHE A 138 15.29 10.78 8.29
CA PHE A 138 15.08 9.32 8.26
C PHE A 138 14.13 8.85 9.38
N VAL A 139 14.39 9.27 10.63
CA VAL A 139 13.56 8.88 11.79
C VAL A 139 12.12 9.35 11.64
N ALA A 140 11.91 10.60 11.20
CA ALA A 140 10.58 11.13 10.94
C ALA A 140 9.87 10.34 9.83
N THR A 141 10.57 10.01 8.75
CA THR A 141 10.02 9.22 7.63
C THR A 141 9.59 7.83 8.09
N VAL A 142 10.44 7.13 8.83
CA VAL A 142 10.14 5.80 9.39
C VAL A 142 8.96 5.87 10.35
N GLY A 143 8.93 6.86 11.26
CA GLY A 143 7.84 7.03 12.21
C GLY A 143 6.50 7.34 11.54
N ILE A 144 6.48 8.22 10.54
CA ILE A 144 5.27 8.54 9.77
C ILE A 144 4.81 7.30 8.98
N ALA A 145 5.72 6.57 8.34
CA ALA A 145 5.40 5.37 7.59
C ALA A 145 4.82 4.27 8.48
N LEU A 146 5.38 4.06 9.67
CA LEU A 146 4.86 3.10 10.65
C LEU A 146 3.46 3.50 11.12
N ALA A 147 3.26 4.77 11.48
CA ALA A 147 1.94 5.27 11.89
C ALA A 147 0.91 5.12 10.78
N PHE A 148 1.29 5.40 9.53
CA PHE A 148 0.42 5.24 8.38
C PHE A 148 0.11 3.77 8.08
N SER A 149 1.10 2.90 8.17
CA SER A 149 0.90 1.45 8.04
C SER A 149 -0.05 0.93 9.11
N LEU A 150 0.12 1.37 10.36
CA LEU A 150 -0.79 1.01 11.45
C LEU A 150 -2.21 1.53 11.20
N PHE A 151 -2.34 2.74 10.66
CA PHE A 151 -3.64 3.29 10.27
C PHE A 151 -4.34 2.42 9.21
N LEU A 152 -3.61 1.89 8.21
CA LEU A 152 -4.19 1.00 7.20
C LEU A 152 -4.62 -0.35 7.80
N GLU A 153 -3.74 -0.99 8.58
CA GLU A 153 -4.05 -2.27 9.23
C GLU A 153 -5.23 -2.12 10.21
N THR A 154 -5.30 -1.04 10.97
CA THR A 154 -6.44 -0.76 11.86
C THR A 154 -7.72 -0.44 11.09
N THR A 155 -7.63 0.26 9.96
CA THR A 155 -8.78 0.47 9.06
C THR A 155 -9.32 -0.87 8.57
N GLN A 156 -8.46 -1.81 8.17
CA GLN A 156 -8.89 -3.13 7.72
C GLN A 156 -9.44 -4.00 8.86
N LEU A 157 -8.78 -3.99 10.02
CA LEU A 157 -9.19 -4.72 11.22
C LEU A 157 -10.57 -4.28 11.71
N THR A 158 -10.88 -2.99 11.61
CA THR A 158 -12.16 -2.42 12.05
C THR A 158 -13.24 -2.46 10.97
N GLY A 159 -13.00 -3.09 9.82
CA GLY A 159 -13.98 -3.14 8.73
C GLY A 159 -14.26 -1.74 8.16
N VAL A 160 -13.21 -0.96 7.92
CA VAL A 160 -13.27 0.46 7.52
C VAL A 160 -14.04 1.28 8.55
N TRP A 161 -13.62 1.19 9.81
CA TRP A 161 -14.19 1.95 10.94
C TRP A 161 -15.68 1.67 11.17
N GLY A 162 -16.11 0.41 10.99
CA GLY A 162 -17.49 -0.04 11.20
C GLY A 162 -18.41 0.13 9.98
N LEU A 163 -17.88 0.46 8.80
CA LEU A 163 -18.66 0.36 7.56
C LEU A 163 -18.97 -1.09 7.18
N ALA A 164 -18.21 -2.03 7.73
CA ALA A 164 -18.41 -3.46 7.56
C ALA A 164 -18.52 -4.17 8.90
N ASP A 165 -19.30 -5.26 8.89
CA ASP A 165 -19.62 -6.04 10.09
C ASP A 165 -18.45 -6.91 10.57
N CYS A 166 -17.37 -7.02 9.80
CA CYS A 166 -16.19 -7.80 10.15
C CYS A 166 -14.90 -7.21 9.55
N PRO A 167 -13.72 -7.66 10.03
CA PRO A 167 -12.44 -7.36 9.39
C PRO A 167 -12.45 -7.81 7.94
N TYR A 168 -11.90 -7.00 7.03
CA TYR A 168 -11.75 -7.40 5.62
C TYR A 168 -10.49 -8.21 5.36
N ARG A 169 -9.50 -8.07 6.24
CA ARG A 169 -8.20 -8.73 6.16
C ARG A 169 -7.72 -9.04 7.57
N VAL A 170 -6.83 -10.03 7.67
CA VAL A 170 -6.09 -10.32 8.89
C VAL A 170 -5.12 -9.18 9.15
N PHE A 171 -5.16 -8.62 10.37
CA PHE A 171 -4.11 -7.71 10.84
C PHE A 171 -2.79 -8.47 10.93
N ASP A 172 -1.77 -8.00 10.24
CA ASP A 172 -0.45 -8.65 10.19
C ASP A 172 0.67 -7.68 10.58
N VAL A 173 1.44 -8.03 11.63
CA VAL A 173 2.63 -7.26 12.04
C VAL A 173 3.69 -7.24 10.94
N ASP A 174 3.77 -8.25 10.08
CA ASP A 174 4.70 -8.27 8.96
C ASP A 174 4.35 -7.24 7.89
N ASP A 175 3.08 -6.87 7.75
CA ASP A 175 2.65 -5.80 6.87
C ASP A 175 3.18 -4.45 7.39
N LEU A 176 3.16 -4.23 8.71
CA LEU A 176 3.79 -3.05 9.33
C LEU A 176 5.30 -3.00 9.07
N ILE A 177 5.99 -4.13 9.22
CA ILE A 177 7.44 -4.24 9.03
C ILE A 177 7.79 -3.96 7.57
N THR A 178 7.10 -4.61 6.63
CA THR A 178 7.40 -4.54 5.19
C THR A 178 7.07 -3.17 4.61
N ASN A 179 5.92 -2.58 4.95
CA ASN A 179 5.57 -1.21 4.59
C ASN A 179 6.62 -0.22 5.12
N THR A 180 6.97 -0.32 6.41
CA THR A 180 7.96 0.59 7.03
C THR A 180 9.35 0.42 6.41
N ALA A 181 9.76 -0.80 6.10
CA ALA A 181 11.01 -1.10 5.39
C ALA A 181 11.00 -0.50 3.98
N GLY A 182 9.86 -0.58 3.27
CA GLY A 182 9.62 0.11 2.02
C GLY A 182 9.97 1.59 2.10
N ALA A 183 9.36 2.30 3.05
CA ALA A 183 9.62 3.73 3.25
C ALA A 183 11.08 4.02 3.61
N ALA A 184 11.71 3.21 4.46
CA ALA A 184 13.11 3.37 4.81
C ALA A 184 14.04 3.25 3.59
N ILE A 185 13.84 2.22 2.76
CA ILE A 185 14.62 2.01 1.54
C ILE A 185 14.33 3.10 0.50
N GLY A 186 13.07 3.49 0.33
CA GLY A 186 12.70 4.60 -0.55
C GLY A 186 13.37 5.92 -0.15
N TRP A 187 13.41 6.22 1.16
CA TRP A 187 14.13 7.38 1.69
C TRP A 187 15.63 7.33 1.37
N MET A 188 16.25 6.15 1.49
CA MET A 188 17.66 5.93 1.15
C MET A 188 17.91 6.06 -0.35
N ALA A 189 16.97 5.60 -1.18
CA ALA A 189 17.08 5.58 -2.64
C ALA A 189 17.33 6.97 -3.22
N LEU A 190 16.88 8.06 -2.58
CA LEU A 190 17.20 9.43 -3.03
C LEU A 190 18.71 9.68 -3.19
N ARG A 191 19.57 8.95 -2.46
CA ARG A 191 21.04 9.03 -2.64
C ARG A 191 21.48 8.65 -4.06
N LEU A 192 20.73 7.79 -4.73
CA LEU A 192 20.98 7.39 -6.11
C LEU A 192 20.58 8.48 -7.10
N PHE A 193 19.72 9.43 -6.71
CA PHE A 193 19.19 10.51 -7.52
C PHE A 193 19.79 11.86 -7.14
N TYR A 194 21.11 11.92 -7.03
CA TYR A 194 21.84 13.12 -6.61
C TYR A 194 21.66 14.32 -7.55
N TRP A 195 21.20 14.09 -8.78
CA TRP A 195 20.88 15.11 -9.78
C TRP A 195 19.53 15.80 -9.55
N LEU A 196 18.69 15.28 -8.64
CA LEU A 196 17.42 15.93 -8.34
C LEU A 196 17.67 17.26 -7.61
N PRO A 197 16.97 18.35 -7.99
CA PRO A 197 17.09 19.62 -7.32
C PRO A 197 16.68 19.49 -5.85
N LYS A 198 17.59 19.84 -4.94
CA LYS A 198 17.34 19.82 -3.49
C LYS A 198 16.08 20.65 -3.17
N PRO A 199 15.29 20.23 -2.15
CA PRO A 199 14.05 20.89 -1.77
C PRO A 199 14.25 22.39 -1.61
#